data_AF-A0AAV1U4K2-F1
#
_entry.id   AF-A0AAV1U4K2-F1
#
_cell.length_a   1.000
_cell.length_b   1.000
_cell.length_c   1.000
_cell.angle_alpha   90.00
_cell.angle_beta   90.00
_cell.angle_gamma   90.00
#
_symmetry.space_group_name_H-M   'P 1'
#
loop_
_entity.id
_entity.type
_entity.pdbx_description
1 polymer ?
#
loop_
_entity_poly.entity_id
_entity_poly.type
_entity_poly.pdbx_seq_one_letter_code
_entity_poly.pdbx_strand_id
1 'polypeptide(L)'
;MEVEEEGKRSPNYRGGACVPESLFDRVTLALRGDLEHERDRRLQLADTVLKHRAEFAFAQLENERALTSLSDELRVARVDIDRSRAEITALQTLVDAHHREHKALCEMLERKGVLHRKKQRSDGTA
;
A
#
# COMPACT_ATOMS: atom_id res chain seq x y z
N MET A 1 -25.04 -43.78 -99.22
CA MET A 1 -25.37 -42.48 -98.59
C MET A 1 -25.10 -42.67 -97.12
N GLU A 2 -23.84 -42.46 -96.75
CA GLU A 2 -23.34 -42.60 -95.39
C GLU A 2 -23.53 -41.26 -94.70
N VAL A 3 -24.21 -41.25 -93.56
CA VAL A 3 -24.26 -40.09 -92.67
C VAL A 3 -23.73 -40.59 -91.34
N GLU A 4 -22.43 -40.37 -91.13
CA GLU A 4 -21.75 -40.62 -89.87
C GLU A 4 -22.23 -39.64 -88.80
N GLU A 5 -22.45 -40.17 -87.60
CA GLU A 5 -22.72 -39.41 -86.39
C GLU A 5 -21.51 -38.57 -85.97
N GLU A 6 -21.71 -37.27 -85.71
CA GLU A 6 -20.80 -36.46 -84.90
C GLU A 6 -21.44 -36.16 -83.53
N GLY A 7 -21.31 -37.11 -82.62
CA GLY A 7 -21.51 -36.90 -81.19
C GLY A 7 -20.41 -36.00 -80.62
N LYS A 8 -20.67 -34.69 -80.49
CA LYS A 8 -19.79 -33.76 -79.79
C LYS A 8 -19.84 -34.00 -78.27
N ARG A 9 -18.98 -34.89 -77.78
CA ARG A 9 -18.62 -34.98 -76.35
C ARG A 9 -17.77 -33.76 -75.96
N SER A 10 -18.34 -32.86 -75.18
CA SER A 10 -17.58 -31.83 -74.48
C SER A 10 -16.58 -32.47 -73.52
N PRO A 11 -15.30 -32.06 -73.49
CA PRO A 11 -14.37 -32.51 -72.46
C PRO A 11 -14.74 -31.83 -71.14
N ASN A 12 -14.97 -32.65 -70.13
CA ASN A 12 -15.03 -32.23 -68.73
C ASN A 12 -13.78 -31.41 -68.38
N TYR A 13 -13.93 -30.09 -68.19
CA TYR A 13 -12.92 -29.28 -67.51
C TYR A 13 -13.03 -29.52 -66.00
N ARG A 14 -12.57 -30.69 -65.54
CA ARG A 14 -12.10 -30.87 -64.16
C ARG A 14 -10.67 -30.37 -64.10
N GLY A 15 -10.52 -29.06 -63.97
CA GLY A 15 -9.24 -28.39 -63.73
C GLY A 15 -9.24 -27.73 -62.36
N GLY A 16 -9.54 -28.48 -61.30
CA GLY A 16 -9.26 -28.01 -59.94
C GLY A 16 -7.75 -28.07 -59.72
N ALA A 17 -7.10 -26.91 -59.61
CA ALA A 17 -5.68 -26.84 -59.27
C ALA A 17 -5.45 -27.59 -57.95
N CYS A 18 -4.82 -28.76 -58.02
CA CYS A 18 -4.38 -29.50 -56.85
C CYS A 18 -3.20 -28.73 -56.26
N VAL A 19 -3.41 -28.07 -55.12
CA VAL A 19 -2.32 -27.45 -54.37
C VAL A 19 -1.32 -28.59 -54.04
N PRO A 20 -0.03 -28.45 -54.41
CA PRO A 20 0.97 -29.47 -54.14
C PRO A 20 0.94 -29.86 -52.66
N GLU A 21 0.86 -31.16 -52.38
CA GLU A 21 0.87 -31.75 -51.03
C GLU A 21 2.04 -31.22 -50.18
N SER A 22 3.17 -30.92 -50.82
CA SER A 22 4.36 -30.28 -50.23
C SER A 22 4.14 -28.86 -49.68
N LEU A 23 3.13 -28.12 -50.16
CA LEU A 23 2.76 -26.81 -49.60
C LEU A 23 1.94 -26.98 -48.33
N PHE A 24 1.06 -27.99 -48.26
CA PHE A 24 0.32 -28.29 -47.04
C PHE A 24 1.26 -28.71 -45.92
N ASP A 25 2.19 -29.62 -46.19
CA ASP A 25 3.18 -30.06 -45.19
C ASP A 25 4.00 -28.88 -44.64
N ARG A 26 4.42 -27.97 -45.52
CA ARG A 26 5.20 -26.79 -45.13
C ARG A 26 4.37 -25.82 -44.27
N VAL A 27 3.10 -25.59 -44.63
CA VAL A 27 2.20 -24.74 -43.84
C VAL A 27 1.88 -25.40 -42.49
N THR A 28 1.67 -26.71 -42.45
CA THR A 28 1.43 -27.45 -41.21
C THR A 28 2.64 -27.42 -40.28
N LEU A 29 3.86 -27.58 -40.80
CA LEU A 29 5.09 -27.45 -40.01
C LEU A 29 5.30 -26.03 -39.49
N ALA A 30 5.02 -25.00 -40.30
CA ALA A 30 5.10 -23.61 -39.87
C ALA A 30 4.11 -23.31 -38.74
N LEU A 31 2.83 -23.71 -38.91
CA LEU A 31 1.80 -23.54 -37.88
C LEU A 31 2.14 -24.29 -36.59
N ARG A 32 2.73 -25.49 -36.68
CA ARG A 32 3.21 -26.22 -35.49
C ARG A 32 4.28 -25.40 -34.75
N GLY A 33 5.27 -24.86 -35.47
CA GLY A 33 6.31 -24.03 -34.87
C GLY A 33 5.74 -22.77 -34.20
N ASP A 34 4.80 -22.10 -34.85
CA ASP A 34 4.14 -20.91 -34.29
C ASP A 34 3.34 -21.24 -33.02
N LEU A 35 2.63 -22.37 -33.01
CA LEU A 35 1.88 -22.83 -31.84
C LEU A 35 2.79 -23.23 -30.67
N GLU A 36 3.91 -23.89 -30.95
CA GLU A 36 4.91 -24.25 -29.93
C GLU A 36 5.55 -22.98 -29.35
N HIS A 37 5.93 -22.03 -30.20
CA HIS A 37 6.48 -20.75 -29.76
C HIS A 37 5.49 -19.95 -28.90
N GLU A 38 4.23 -19.85 -29.34
CA GLU A 38 3.20 -19.13 -28.59
C GLU A 38 2.85 -19.85 -27.27
N ARG A 39 2.86 -21.19 -27.25
CA ARG A 39 2.69 -21.96 -26.01
C ARG A 39 3.80 -21.63 -25.02
N ASP A 40 5.04 -21.66 -25.45
CA ASP A 40 6.19 -21.42 -24.58
C ASP A 40 6.21 -19.97 -24.09
N ARG A 41 5.88 -19.00 -24.96
CA ARG A 41 5.70 -17.60 -24.58
C ARG A 41 4.62 -17.42 -23.51
N ARG A 42 3.47 -18.10 -23.65
CA ARG A 42 2.38 -18.05 -22.67
C ARG A 42 2.76 -18.64 -21.33
N LEU A 43 3.51 -19.75 -21.32
CA LEU A 43 4.00 -20.37 -20.09
C LEU A 43 4.95 -19.42 -19.36
N GLN A 44 5.91 -18.82 -20.05
CA GLN A 44 6.83 -17.83 -19.46
C GLN A 44 6.09 -16.61 -18.89
N LEU A 45 5.07 -16.13 -19.60
CA LEU A 45 4.23 -15.03 -19.12
C LEU A 45 3.44 -15.44 -17.87
N ALA A 46 2.84 -16.63 -17.87
CA ALA A 46 2.10 -17.15 -16.73
C ALA A 46 3.00 -17.26 -15.49
N ASP A 47 4.21 -17.80 -15.64
CA ASP A 47 5.20 -17.89 -14.56
C ASP A 47 5.59 -16.52 -14.02
N THR A 48 5.82 -15.55 -14.91
CA THR A 48 6.16 -14.18 -14.53
C THR A 48 5.02 -13.49 -13.76
N VAL A 49 3.78 -13.65 -14.22
CA VAL A 49 2.59 -13.12 -13.54
C VAL A 49 2.40 -13.77 -12.17
N LEU A 50 2.58 -15.10 -12.07
CA LEU A 50 2.49 -15.81 -10.80
C LEU A 50 3.55 -15.33 -9.80
N LYS A 51 4.79 -15.14 -10.28
CA LYS A 51 5.89 -14.61 -9.47
C LYS A 51 5.57 -13.21 -8.94
N HIS A 52 5.18 -12.27 -9.79
CA HIS A 52 4.84 -10.91 -9.36
C HIS A 52 3.62 -10.87 -8.44
N ARG A 53 2.62 -11.73 -8.67
CA ARG A 53 1.48 -11.84 -7.77
C ARG A 53 1.89 -12.31 -6.38
N ALA A 54 2.81 -13.29 -6.30
CA ALA A 54 3.34 -13.75 -5.02
C ALA A 54 4.15 -12.66 -4.33
N GLU A 55 5.08 -12.00 -5.04
CA GLU A 55 5.87 -10.87 -4.52
C GLU A 55 4.97 -9.77 -3.96
N PHE A 56 3.93 -9.40 -4.70
CA PHE A 56 2.95 -8.40 -4.26
C PHE A 56 2.20 -8.84 -3.00
N ALA A 57 1.74 -10.09 -2.95
CA ALA A 57 1.05 -10.62 -1.78
C ALA A 57 1.95 -10.63 -0.52
N PHE A 58 3.23 -10.96 -0.67
CA PHE A 58 4.18 -10.88 0.45
C PHE A 58 4.41 -9.44 0.89
N ALA A 59 4.64 -8.52 -0.04
CA ALA A 59 4.81 -7.10 0.27
C ALA A 59 3.56 -6.52 0.97
N GLN A 60 2.35 -6.93 0.57
CA GLN A 60 1.11 -6.54 1.25
C GLN A 60 1.08 -7.05 2.69
N LEU A 61 1.40 -8.32 2.93
CA LEU A 61 1.41 -8.90 4.28
C LEU A 61 2.46 -8.23 5.18
N GLU A 62 3.63 -7.90 4.66
CA GLU A 62 4.66 -7.16 5.41
C GLU A 62 4.18 -5.77 5.79
N ASN A 63 3.53 -5.05 4.86
CA ASN A 63 2.98 -3.73 5.11
C ASN A 63 1.85 -3.79 6.17
N GLU A 64 0.93 -4.74 6.06
CA GLU A 64 -0.14 -4.93 7.06
C GLU A 64 0.43 -5.21 8.46
N ARG A 65 1.47 -6.05 8.56
CA ARG A 65 2.15 -6.31 9.83
C ARG A 65 2.82 -5.06 10.39
N ALA A 66 3.52 -4.30 9.55
CA ALA A 66 4.18 -3.06 9.95
C ALA A 66 3.17 -2.01 10.42
N LEU A 67 2.05 -1.83 9.70
CA LEU A 67 0.97 -0.93 10.08
C LEU A 67 0.31 -1.34 11.39
N THR A 68 0.09 -2.63 11.60
CA THR A 68 -0.45 -3.16 12.85
C THR A 68 0.49 -2.87 14.02
N SER A 69 1.79 -3.17 13.85
CA SER A 69 2.83 -2.89 14.86
C SER A 69 2.87 -1.40 15.22
N LEU A 70 2.88 -0.53 14.22
CA LEU A 70 2.90 0.92 14.42
C LEU A 70 1.63 1.41 15.14
N SER A 71 0.47 0.83 14.81
CA SER A 71 -0.79 1.17 15.46
C SER A 71 -0.80 0.78 16.94
N ASP A 72 -0.23 -0.38 17.27
CA ASP A 72 -0.09 -0.82 18.66
C ASP A 72 0.88 0.07 19.45
N GLU A 73 2.03 0.42 18.87
CA GLU A 73 2.98 1.37 19.46
C GLU A 73 2.33 2.74 19.70
N LEU A 74 1.59 3.26 18.72
CA LEU A 74 0.88 4.53 18.83
C LEU A 74 -0.15 4.49 19.96
N ARG A 75 -0.88 3.38 20.10
CA ARG A 75 -1.86 3.17 21.16
C ARG A 75 -1.20 3.21 22.54
N VAL A 76 -0.06 2.53 22.71
CA VAL A 76 0.70 2.54 23.97
C VAL A 76 1.21 3.96 24.28
N ALA A 77 1.85 4.61 23.31
CA ALA A 77 2.37 5.97 23.47
C ALA A 77 1.25 6.96 23.86
N ARG A 78 0.04 6.79 23.32
CA ARG A 78 -1.10 7.63 23.68
C ARG A 78 -1.51 7.47 25.15
N VAL A 79 -1.57 6.24 25.63
CA VAL A 79 -1.87 5.94 27.04
C VAL A 79 -0.81 6.54 27.96
N ASP A 80 0.47 6.45 27.58
CA ASP A 80 1.57 7.01 28.36
C ASP A 80 1.52 8.54 28.41
N ILE A 81 1.22 9.20 27.28
CA ILE A 81 1.02 10.65 27.23
C ILE A 81 -0.13 11.07 28.15
N ASP A 82 -1.25 10.37 28.12
CA ASP A 82 -2.41 10.70 28.95
C ASP A 82 -2.11 10.47 30.45
N ARG A 83 -1.32 9.45 30.78
CA ARG A 83 -0.80 9.24 32.15
C ARG A 83 0.09 10.40 32.59
N SER A 84 1.08 10.78 31.79
CA SER A 84 1.98 11.91 32.12
C SER A 84 1.22 13.23 32.25
N ARG A 85 0.17 13.45 31.44
CA ARG A 85 -0.70 14.64 31.58
C ARG A 85 -1.46 14.66 32.90
N ALA A 86 -1.94 13.49 33.36
CA ALA A 86 -2.61 13.38 34.66
C ALA A 86 -1.62 13.68 35.80
N GLU A 87 -0.40 13.15 35.74
CA GLU A 87 0.66 13.42 36.72
C GLU A 87 1.05 14.90 36.76
N ILE A 88 1.24 15.55 35.60
CA ILE A 88 1.53 16.98 35.52
C ILE A 88 0.41 17.79 36.19
N THR A 89 -0.85 17.46 35.89
CA THR A 89 -2.00 18.14 36.51
C THR A 89 -1.99 17.97 38.03
N ALA A 90 -1.70 16.77 38.53
CA ALA A 90 -1.64 16.50 39.97
C ALA A 90 -0.48 17.26 40.65
N LEU A 91 0.68 17.37 39.99
CA LEU A 91 1.80 18.15 40.51
C LEU A 91 1.49 19.65 40.52
N GLN A 92 0.81 20.17 39.50
CA GLN A 92 0.38 21.57 39.46
C GLN A 92 -0.56 21.89 40.62
N THR A 93 -1.55 21.04 40.89
CA THR A 93 -2.47 21.26 42.03
C THR A 93 -1.76 21.23 43.37
N LEU A 94 -0.77 20.34 43.53
CA LEU A 94 0.06 20.27 44.74
C LEU A 94 0.92 21.53 44.93
N VAL A 95 1.58 22.00 43.86
CA VAL A 95 2.37 23.24 43.89
C VAL A 95 1.50 24.43 44.24
N ASP A 96 0.30 24.53 43.65
CA ASP A 96 -0.64 25.61 43.96
C ASP A 96 -1.10 25.57 45.42
N ALA A 97 -1.39 24.37 45.95
CA ALA A 97 -1.75 24.21 47.37
C ALA A 97 -0.62 24.67 48.28
N HIS A 98 0.61 24.19 48.03
CA HIS A 98 1.78 24.59 48.80
C HIS A 98 2.06 26.10 48.69
N HIS A 99 1.87 26.69 47.52
CA HIS A 99 2.02 28.14 47.34
C HIS A 99 1.01 28.92 48.18
N ARG A 100 -0.26 28.49 48.23
CA ARG A 100 -1.29 29.12 49.07
C ARG A 100 -0.95 29.00 50.55
N GLU A 101 -0.51 27.83 51.00
CA GLU A 101 -0.10 27.62 52.41
C GLU A 101 1.10 28.49 52.79
N HIS A 102 2.14 28.50 51.95
CA HIS A 102 3.32 29.33 52.16
C HIS A 102 2.94 30.82 52.25
N LYS A 103 2.08 31.29 51.33
CA LYS A 103 1.57 32.67 51.35
C LYS A 103 0.84 32.97 52.66
N ALA A 104 -0.06 32.09 53.09
CA ALA A 104 -0.81 32.26 54.34
C ALA A 104 0.11 32.33 55.57
N LEU A 105 1.14 31.47 55.62
CA LEU A 105 2.13 31.48 56.68
C LEU A 105 2.94 32.79 56.71
N CYS A 106 3.41 33.26 55.54
CA CYS A 106 4.10 34.54 55.42
C CYS A 106 3.23 35.69 55.95
N GLU A 107 1.96 35.76 55.52
CA GLU A 107 1.04 36.80 56.00
C GLU A 107 0.83 36.75 57.52
N MET A 108 0.71 35.55 58.12
CA MET A 108 0.60 35.40 59.57
C MET A 108 1.85 35.90 60.30
N LEU A 109 3.04 35.57 59.79
CA LEU A 109 4.30 35.98 60.40
C LEU A 109 4.55 37.49 60.27
N GLU A 110 4.16 38.10 59.15
CA GLU A 110 4.17 39.56 58.98
C GLU A 110 3.23 40.24 59.99
N ARG A 111 2.01 39.72 60.17
CA ARG A 111 1.04 40.28 61.15
C ARG A 111 1.53 40.16 62.60
N LYS A 112 2.27 39.09 62.93
CA LYS A 112 2.89 38.91 64.25
C LYS A 112 4.18 39.75 64.43
N GLY A 113 4.63 40.48 63.41
CA GLY A 113 5.86 41.28 63.45
C GLY A 113 7.14 40.44 63.41
N VAL A 114 7.04 39.14 63.11
CA VAL A 114 8.20 38.23 63.00
C VAL A 114 8.93 38.47 61.68
N LEU A 115 8.19 38.78 60.61
CA LEU A 115 8.75 39.16 59.32
C LEU A 115 8.44 40.63 59.03
N HIS A 116 9.42 41.34 58.45
CA HIS A 116 9.21 42.70 57.98
C HIS A 116 8.54 42.65 56.60
N ARG A 117 7.39 43.32 56.45
CA ARG A 117 6.71 43.43 55.16
C ARG A 117 7.63 44.14 54.17
N LYS A 118 8.07 43.42 53.13
CA LYS A 118 8.85 44.03 52.04
C LYS A 118 7.95 45.02 51.31
N LYS A 119 8.19 46.32 51.43
CA LYS A 119 7.48 47.34 50.65
C LYS A 119 7.75 47.08 49.17
N GLN A 120 6.71 46.78 48.39
CA GLN A 120 6.81 46.84 46.94
C GLN A 120 7.13 48.30 46.58
N ARG A 121 8.33 48.56 46.05
CA ARG A 121 8.59 49.81 45.35
C ARG A 121 7.79 49.73 44.06
N SER A 122 6.70 50.48 44.01
CA SER A 122 6.09 50.88 42.75
C SER A 122 7.01 51.92 42.12
N ASP A 123 7.99 51.47 41.33
CA ASP A 123 8.68 52.36 40.41
C ASP A 123 7.71 52.66 39.27
N GLY A 124 6.83 53.63 39.54
CA GLY A 124 6.15 54.36 38.49
C GLY A 124 7.23 55.08 37.68
N THR A 125 7.41 54.66 36.44
CA THR A 125 8.17 55.44 35.47
C THR A 125 7.20 55.78 34.35
N ALA A 126 6.94 57.08 34.25
CA ALA A 126 6.21 57.74 33.18
C ALA A 126 7.03 57.76 31.88
#